data_AF-A0A804J8W1-F1
#
_entry.id   AF-A0A804J8W1-F1
#
_cell.length_a   1.000
_cell.length_b   1.000
_cell.length_c   1.000
_cell.angle_alpha   90.00
_cell.angle_beta   90.00
_cell.angle_gamma   90.00
#
_symmetry.space_group_name_H-M   'P 1'
#
loop_
_entity.id
_entity.type
_entity.pdbx_description
1 polymer ?
#
loop_
_entity_poly.entity_id
_entity_poly.type
_entity_poly.pdbx_seq_one_letter_code
_entity_poly.pdbx_strand_id
1 'polypeptide(L)'
;MGNTSSMLTQYDIEEVQEHCNHAFSQQEIVSLYHRFCQLDRNSSGFIPGDEFLSVPEFAVNPLSQRLLRMLDGLNFKEFVAFLSAFSPRTSLQQKIEFIFRVYDFDSNGRVTFDDILGVLRDLTGSFISEQQRQKVLTRVLEEAGYTKDSSLVLSDFMKILGNSDLKMEVEVPID
;
A
#
# COMPACT_ATOMS: atom_id res chain seq x y z
N MET A 1 -28.14 24.98 1.80
CA MET A 1 -29.21 23.97 1.95
C MET A 1 -28.76 22.73 1.20
N GLY A 2 -28.74 21.57 1.88
CA GLY A 2 -28.37 20.27 1.28
C GLY A 2 -27.04 19.69 1.78
N ASN A 3 -26.84 19.55 3.09
CA ASN A 3 -25.75 18.72 3.63
C ASN A 3 -26.32 17.33 3.91
N THR A 4 -26.46 16.51 2.86
CA THR A 4 -26.69 15.07 3.03
C THR A 4 -25.34 14.43 3.32
N SER A 5 -24.86 14.54 4.56
CA SER A 5 -23.82 13.64 5.04
C SER A 5 -24.41 12.24 5.00
N SER A 6 -24.04 11.47 3.99
CA SER A 6 -24.32 10.05 3.91
C SER A 6 -23.69 9.39 5.14
N MET A 7 -24.48 9.18 6.19
CA MET A 7 -24.00 8.46 7.37
C MET A 7 -23.76 7.00 6.95
N LEU A 8 -22.58 6.47 7.24
CA LEU A 8 -22.31 5.04 7.15
C LEU A 8 -23.38 4.28 7.92
N THR A 9 -24.02 3.32 7.27
CA THR A 9 -24.93 2.42 7.97
C THR A 9 -24.13 1.36 8.72
N GLN A 10 -24.77 0.72 9.70
CA GLN A 10 -24.17 -0.42 10.41
C GLN A 10 -23.76 -1.54 9.44
N TYR A 11 -24.55 -1.76 8.39
CA TYR A 11 -24.25 -2.75 7.34
C TYR A 11 -22.96 -2.41 6.59
N ASP A 12 -22.78 -1.15 6.20
CA ASP A 12 -21.57 -0.71 5.49
C ASP A 12 -20.31 -0.89 6.36
N ILE A 13 -20.43 -0.61 7.66
CA ILE A 13 -19.33 -0.78 8.62
C ILE A 13 -18.97 -2.26 8.72
N GLU A 14 -19.95 -3.14 8.89
CA GLU A 14 -19.73 -4.58 8.99
C GLU A 14 -19.12 -5.15 7.70
N GLU A 15 -19.60 -4.74 6.53
CA GLU A 15 -19.06 -5.16 5.24
C GLU A 15 -17.59 -4.75 5.06
N VAL A 16 -17.25 -3.51 5.40
CA VAL A 16 -15.86 -3.02 5.33
C VAL A 16 -14.98 -3.75 6.35
N GLN A 17 -15.52 -4.03 7.54
CA GLN A 17 -14.81 -4.73 8.59
C GLN A 17 -14.47 -6.16 8.19
N GLU A 18 -15.42 -6.88 7.59
CA GLU A 18 -15.17 -8.22 7.02
C GLU A 18 -14.17 -8.17 5.88
N HIS A 19 -14.31 -7.20 4.97
CA HIS A 19 -13.41 -7.04 3.82
C HIS A 19 -11.95 -6.80 4.24
N CYS A 20 -11.74 -6.11 5.35
CA CYS A 20 -10.41 -5.79 5.88
C CYS A 20 -9.94 -6.81 6.95
N ASN A 21 -10.54 -8.00 7.03
CA ASN A 21 -10.21 -9.05 8.01
C ASN A 21 -10.20 -8.55 9.47
N HIS A 22 -11.13 -7.65 9.82
CA HIS A 22 -11.21 -7.01 11.14
C HIS A 22 -9.93 -6.29 11.58
N ALA A 23 -9.13 -5.79 10.63
CA ALA A 23 -7.95 -4.96 10.91
C ALA A 23 -8.30 -3.69 11.69
N PHE A 24 -9.54 -3.20 11.52
CA PHE A 24 -10.08 -2.02 12.19
C PHE A 24 -11.36 -2.35 12.98
N SER A 25 -11.55 -1.62 14.06
CA SER A 25 -12.77 -1.56 14.85
C SER A 25 -13.79 -0.63 14.21
N GLN A 26 -15.05 -0.72 14.63
CA GLN A 26 -16.13 0.13 14.11
C GLN A 26 -15.83 1.62 14.32
N GLN A 27 -15.24 2.00 15.46
CA GLN A 27 -14.86 3.39 15.75
C GLN A 27 -13.73 3.88 14.81
N GLU A 28 -12.73 3.05 14.55
CA GLU A 28 -11.66 3.37 13.60
C GLU A 28 -12.22 3.51 12.18
N ILE A 29 -13.15 2.64 11.76
CA ILE A 29 -13.80 2.73 10.43
C ILE A 29 -14.58 4.05 10.29
N VAL A 30 -15.30 4.47 11.33
CA VAL A 30 -16.00 5.77 11.34
C VAL A 30 -15.02 6.95 11.26
N SER A 31 -13.91 6.90 12.01
CA SER A 31 -12.84 7.92 11.93
C SER A 31 -12.22 7.99 10.52
N LEU A 32 -11.93 6.82 9.92
CA LEU A 32 -11.43 6.71 8.55
C LEU A 32 -12.43 7.26 7.53
N TYR A 33 -13.73 7.07 7.74
CA TYR A 33 -14.77 7.63 6.87
C TYR A 33 -14.83 9.15 6.94
N HIS A 34 -14.76 9.72 8.16
CA HIS A 34 -14.64 11.17 8.32
C HIS A 34 -13.42 11.72 7.58
N ARG A 35 -12.28 11.01 7.67
CA ARG A 35 -11.09 11.38 6.92
C ARG A 35 -11.28 11.24 5.41
N PHE A 36 -11.92 10.18 4.95
CA PHE A 36 -12.25 9.98 3.53
C PHE A 36 -13.09 11.13 2.98
N CYS A 37 -14.14 11.56 3.68
CA CYS A 37 -14.97 12.69 3.28
C CYS A 37 -14.21 14.03 3.26
N GLN A 38 -13.20 14.21 4.12
CA GLN A 38 -12.33 15.40 4.06
C GLN A 38 -11.43 15.42 2.83
N LEU A 39 -11.04 14.23 2.34
CA LEU A 39 -10.20 14.07 1.17
C LEU A 39 -11.02 14.13 -0.13
N ASP A 40 -12.22 13.55 -0.16
CA ASP A 40 -13.19 13.57 -1.27
C ASP A 40 -13.86 14.95 -1.40
N ARG A 41 -13.12 15.93 -1.95
CA ARG A 41 -13.53 17.33 -1.99
C ARG A 41 -14.74 17.58 -2.87
N ASN A 42 -14.94 16.74 -3.88
CA ASN A 42 -16.05 16.84 -4.82
C ASN A 42 -17.26 15.98 -4.40
N SER A 43 -17.17 15.25 -3.28
CA SER A 43 -18.20 14.33 -2.79
C SER A 43 -18.66 13.34 -3.86
N SER A 44 -17.72 12.91 -4.70
CA SER A 44 -17.99 11.97 -5.79
C SER A 44 -18.05 10.52 -5.30
N GLY A 45 -17.65 10.26 -4.05
CA GLY A 45 -17.48 8.92 -3.50
C GLY A 45 -16.16 8.26 -3.90
N PHE A 46 -15.28 9.00 -4.58
CA PHE A 46 -13.98 8.53 -5.06
C PHE A 46 -12.91 9.59 -4.82
N ILE A 47 -11.76 9.17 -4.27
CA ILE A 47 -10.58 10.03 -4.14
C ILE A 47 -9.67 9.75 -5.35
N PRO A 48 -9.56 10.69 -6.32
CA PRO A 48 -8.60 10.56 -7.41
C PRO A 48 -7.16 10.68 -6.89
N GLY A 49 -6.20 10.15 -7.64
CA GLY A 49 -4.80 10.13 -7.21
C GLY A 49 -4.22 11.51 -6.88
N ASP A 50 -4.65 12.56 -7.59
CA ASP A 50 -4.22 13.93 -7.33
C ASP A 50 -4.71 14.45 -5.96
N GLU A 51 -5.92 14.06 -5.53
CA GLU A 51 -6.44 14.41 -4.20
C GLU A 51 -5.74 13.62 -3.10
N PHE A 52 -5.40 12.35 -3.36
CA PHE A 52 -4.59 11.56 -2.44
C PHE A 52 -3.19 12.16 -2.23
N LEU A 53 -2.54 12.66 -3.29
CA LEU A 53 -1.27 13.39 -3.19
C LEU A 53 -1.39 14.77 -2.57
N SER A 54 -2.61 15.29 -2.38
CA SER A 54 -2.79 16.55 -1.65
C SER A 54 -2.48 16.40 -0.15
N VAL A 55 -2.43 15.16 0.35
CA VAL A 55 -1.97 14.83 1.70
C VAL A 55 -0.44 14.92 1.72
N PRO A 56 0.14 15.87 2.48
CA PRO A 56 1.59 16.11 2.48
C PRO A 56 2.42 14.85 2.79
N GLU A 57 1.94 14.01 3.70
CA GLU A 57 2.57 12.76 4.11
C GLU A 57 2.69 11.76 2.96
N PHE A 58 1.70 11.71 2.07
CA PHE A 58 1.76 10.89 0.86
C PHE A 58 2.54 11.57 -0.26
N ALA A 59 2.46 12.90 -0.39
CA ALA A 59 3.19 13.65 -1.41
C ALA A 59 4.72 13.47 -1.31
N VAL A 60 5.25 13.38 -0.08
CA VAL A 60 6.69 13.20 0.17
C VAL A 60 7.14 11.74 0.14
N ASN A 61 6.22 10.78 0.06
CA ASN A 61 6.55 9.36 0.02
C ASN A 61 7.14 9.00 -1.35
N PRO A 62 8.39 8.49 -1.44
CA PRO A 62 9.01 8.10 -2.70
C PRO A 62 8.23 7.04 -3.48
N LEU A 63 7.41 6.23 -2.81
CA LEU A 63 6.59 5.19 -3.41
C LEU A 63 5.17 5.66 -3.73
N SER A 64 4.83 6.93 -3.47
CA SER A 64 3.47 7.48 -3.64
C SER A 64 2.87 7.18 -5.02
N GLN A 65 3.65 7.38 -6.08
CA GLN A 65 3.21 7.10 -7.45
C GLN A 65 2.89 5.62 -7.70
N ARG A 66 3.62 4.70 -7.06
CA ARG A 66 3.34 3.26 -7.15
C ARG A 66 2.08 2.90 -6.39
N LEU A 67 1.94 3.42 -5.17
CA LEU A 67 0.76 3.22 -4.35
C LEU A 67 -0.49 3.75 -5.04
N LEU A 68 -0.40 4.93 -5.68
CA LEU A 68 -1.50 5.50 -6.46
C LEU A 68 -1.94 4.62 -7.63
N ARG A 69 -0.97 4.16 -8.43
CA ARG A 69 -1.28 3.33 -9.60
C ARG A 69 -1.86 1.98 -9.22
N MET A 70 -1.49 1.44 -8.06
CA MET A 70 -2.11 0.22 -7.51
C MET A 70 -3.60 0.42 -7.18
N LEU A 71 -4.03 1.66 -6.91
CA LEU A 71 -5.35 1.95 -6.36
C LEU A 71 -6.36 2.50 -7.39
N ASP A 72 -5.90 3.01 -8.54
CA ASP A 72 -6.70 3.56 -9.67
C ASP A 72 -8.03 4.22 -9.27
N GLY A 73 -7.96 5.17 -8.32
CA GLY A 73 -9.12 5.84 -7.73
C GLY A 73 -9.70 5.09 -6.54
N LEU A 74 -9.72 5.75 -5.37
CA LEU A 74 -10.08 5.09 -4.11
C LEU A 74 -11.54 5.34 -3.76
N ASN A 75 -12.38 4.30 -3.81
CA ASN A 75 -13.63 4.33 -3.05
C ASN A 75 -13.35 4.08 -1.55
N PHE A 76 -14.37 4.28 -0.70
CA PHE A 76 -14.18 4.13 0.75
C PHE A 76 -13.70 2.73 1.16
N LYS A 77 -14.23 1.68 0.54
CA LYS A 77 -13.86 0.29 0.84
C LYS A 77 -12.41 0.00 0.48
N GLU A 78 -11.96 0.48 -0.69
CA GLU A 78 -10.57 0.38 -1.14
C GLU A 78 -9.62 1.21 -0.29
N PHE A 79 -10.06 2.39 0.17
CA PHE A 79 -9.28 3.24 1.08
C PHE A 79 -9.01 2.53 2.41
N VAL A 80 -10.02 1.92 3.02
CA VAL A 80 -9.85 1.16 4.27
C VAL A 80 -9.06 -0.13 4.02
N ALA A 81 -9.30 -0.83 2.92
CA ALA A 81 -8.53 -2.02 2.55
C ALA A 81 -7.04 -1.70 2.35
N PHE A 82 -6.72 -0.58 1.70
CA PHE A 82 -5.36 -0.08 1.55
C PHE A 82 -4.70 0.18 2.90
N LEU A 83 -5.39 0.89 3.80
CA LEU A 83 -4.87 1.20 5.14
C LEU A 83 -4.75 -0.05 6.02
N SER A 84 -5.53 -1.09 5.75
CA SER A 84 -5.49 -2.34 6.54
C SER A 84 -4.10 -2.98 6.52
N ALA A 85 -3.33 -2.83 5.43
CA ALA A 85 -1.95 -3.33 5.36
C ALA A 85 -1.03 -2.72 6.44
N PHE A 86 -1.36 -1.51 6.92
CA PHE A 86 -0.61 -0.78 7.94
C PHE A 86 -1.18 -0.96 9.34
N SER A 87 -2.25 -1.74 9.54
CA SER A 87 -2.78 -2.00 10.88
C SER A 87 -1.82 -2.90 11.68
N PRO A 88 -1.66 -2.65 13.00
CA PRO A 88 -0.94 -3.57 13.88
C PRO A 88 -1.65 -4.92 14.02
N ARG A 89 -2.95 -5.00 13.68
CA ARG A 89 -3.73 -6.25 13.73
C ARG A 89 -3.55 -7.13 12.48
N THR A 90 -2.87 -6.62 11.47
CA THR A 90 -2.69 -7.32 10.19
C THR A 90 -1.54 -8.31 10.26
N SER A 91 -1.78 -9.53 9.75
CA SER A 91 -0.79 -10.60 9.79
C SER A 91 0.44 -10.27 8.94
N LEU A 92 1.60 -10.83 9.31
CA LEU A 92 2.82 -10.69 8.52
C LEU A 92 2.62 -11.14 7.05
N GLN A 93 1.82 -12.18 6.83
CA GLN A 93 1.52 -12.67 5.47
C GLN A 93 0.80 -11.62 4.63
N GLN A 94 -0.22 -10.97 5.17
CA GLN A 94 -0.94 -9.89 4.46
C GLN A 94 -0.04 -8.68 4.20
N LYS A 95 0.86 -8.35 5.14
CA LYS A 95 1.86 -7.29 4.92
C LYS A 95 2.83 -7.64 3.79
N ILE A 96 3.29 -8.88 3.72
CA ILE A 96 4.15 -9.36 2.64
C ILE A 96 3.41 -9.35 1.30
N GLU A 97 2.13 -9.74 1.27
CA GLU A 97 1.30 -9.66 0.07
C GLU A 97 1.13 -8.22 -0.41
N PHE A 98 0.90 -7.28 0.51
CA PHE A 98 0.85 -5.86 0.17
C PHE A 98 2.18 -5.38 -0.43
N ILE A 99 3.31 -5.70 0.21
CA ILE A 99 4.65 -5.36 -0.32
C ILE A 99 4.83 -5.96 -1.70
N PHE A 100 4.45 -7.23 -1.91
CA PHE A 100 4.55 -7.87 -3.21
C PHE A 100 3.79 -7.08 -4.28
N ARG A 101 2.56 -6.63 -4.00
CA ARG A 101 1.78 -5.81 -4.94
C ARG A 101 2.43 -4.46 -5.24
N VAL A 102 3.13 -3.85 -4.29
CA VAL A 102 3.88 -2.60 -4.54
C VAL A 102 5.05 -2.83 -5.52
N TYR A 103 5.66 -4.01 -5.49
CA TYR A 103 6.74 -4.39 -6.39
C TYR A 103 6.22 -4.88 -7.75
N ASP A 104 5.15 -5.67 -7.80
CA ASP A 104 4.50 -6.22 -9.00
C ASP A 104 3.67 -5.14 -9.72
N PHE A 105 4.37 -4.21 -10.36
CA PHE A 105 3.78 -3.00 -10.92
C PHE A 105 2.77 -3.26 -12.05
N ASP A 106 2.96 -4.32 -12.84
CA ASP A 106 2.06 -4.73 -13.92
C ASP A 106 1.04 -5.80 -13.51
N SER A 107 1.03 -6.19 -12.22
CA SER A 107 0.10 -7.17 -11.65
C SER A 107 0.10 -8.51 -12.38
N ASN A 108 1.25 -8.92 -12.91
CA ASN A 108 1.38 -10.20 -13.63
C ASN A 108 1.63 -11.39 -12.68
N GLY A 109 1.72 -11.14 -11.37
CA GLY A 109 1.98 -12.12 -10.33
C GLY A 109 3.46 -12.47 -10.18
N ARG A 110 4.37 -11.69 -10.77
CA ARG A 110 5.81 -11.92 -10.79
C ARG A 110 6.56 -10.61 -10.67
N VAL A 111 7.52 -10.58 -9.76
CA VAL A 111 8.43 -9.45 -9.60
C VAL A 111 9.74 -9.78 -10.30
N THR A 112 10.08 -9.01 -11.32
CA THR A 112 11.31 -9.16 -12.09
C THR A 112 12.44 -8.30 -11.53
N PHE A 113 13.66 -8.49 -12.04
CA PHE A 113 14.80 -7.62 -11.72
C PHE A 113 14.51 -6.15 -12.00
N ASP A 114 13.86 -5.85 -13.13
CA ASP A 114 13.58 -4.47 -13.54
C ASP A 114 12.52 -3.82 -12.65
N ASP A 115 11.59 -4.60 -12.09
CA ASP A 115 10.60 -4.11 -11.12
C ASP A 115 11.26 -3.68 -9.81
N ILE A 116 12.11 -4.53 -9.25
CA ILE A 116 12.88 -4.22 -8.02
C ILE A 116 13.82 -3.04 -8.27
N LEU A 117 14.46 -3.00 -9.44
CA LEU A 117 15.34 -1.90 -9.83
C LEU A 117 14.55 -0.58 -9.92
N GLY A 118 13.33 -0.63 -10.45
CA GLY A 118 12.41 0.50 -10.48
C GLY A 118 12.08 1.02 -9.09
N VAL A 119 11.70 0.14 -8.16
CA VAL A 119 11.42 0.51 -6.76
C VAL A 119 12.67 1.11 -6.10
N LEU A 120 13.84 0.48 -6.29
CA LEU A 120 15.10 0.97 -5.74
C LEU A 120 15.46 2.35 -6.31
N ARG A 121 15.17 2.60 -7.59
CA ARG A 121 15.35 3.92 -8.21
C ARG A 121 14.46 4.97 -7.55
N ASP A 122 13.21 4.63 -7.28
CA ASP A 122 12.27 5.55 -6.63
C ASP A 122 12.72 5.88 -5.20
N LEU A 123 13.21 4.89 -4.45
CA LEU A 123 13.72 5.07 -3.08
C LEU A 123 15.04 5.85 -3.00
N THR A 124 15.93 5.69 -3.97
CA THR A 124 17.29 6.25 -3.93
C THR A 124 17.44 7.56 -4.70
N GLY A 125 16.46 7.89 -5.55
CA GLY A 125 16.47 9.11 -6.36
C GLY A 125 17.76 9.27 -7.17
N SER A 126 18.35 10.46 -7.10
CA SER A 126 19.61 10.80 -7.78
C SER A 126 20.88 10.53 -6.96
N PHE A 127 20.75 10.03 -5.73
CA PHE A 127 21.91 9.82 -4.84
C PHE A 127 22.77 8.62 -5.24
N ILE A 128 22.20 7.67 -5.99
CA ILE A 128 22.88 6.44 -6.43
C ILE A 128 22.77 6.33 -7.96
N SER A 129 23.88 6.05 -8.63
CA SER A 129 23.89 5.84 -10.09
C SER A 129 23.19 4.53 -10.49
N GLU A 130 22.67 4.46 -11.72
CA GLU A 130 22.02 3.26 -12.23
C GLU A 130 22.92 2.02 -12.17
N GLN A 131 24.21 2.18 -12.47
CA GLN A 131 25.18 1.08 -12.40
C GLN A 131 25.39 0.58 -10.97
N GLN A 132 25.41 1.49 -9.98
CA GLN A 132 25.51 1.11 -8.58
C GLN A 132 24.23 0.39 -8.11
N ARG A 133 23.05 0.88 -8.50
CA ARG A 133 21.77 0.22 -8.21
C ARG A 133 21.75 -1.21 -8.74
N GLN A 134 22.12 -1.41 -10.00
CA GLN A 134 22.18 -2.74 -10.60
C GLN A 134 23.17 -3.65 -9.87
N LYS A 135 24.37 -3.17 -9.52
CA LYS A 135 25.36 -3.95 -8.77
C LYS A 135 24.85 -4.38 -7.40
N VAL A 136 24.23 -3.47 -6.65
CA VAL A 136 23.67 -3.78 -5.33
C VAL A 136 22.55 -4.79 -5.47
N LEU A 137 21.62 -4.59 -6.41
CA LEU A 137 20.50 -5.50 -6.62
C LEU A 137 20.97 -6.90 -7.04
N THR A 138 21.90 -7.00 -7.99
CA THR A 138 22.46 -8.29 -8.41
C THR A 138 23.06 -9.03 -7.23
N ARG A 139 23.86 -8.35 -6.40
CA ARG A 139 24.46 -8.96 -5.21
C ARG A 139 23.42 -9.44 -4.20
N VAL A 140 22.39 -8.63 -3.93
CA VAL A 140 21.30 -9.00 -3.00
C VAL A 140 20.53 -10.22 -3.49
N LEU A 141 20.23 -10.30 -4.79
CA LEU A 141 19.55 -11.46 -5.38
C LEU A 141 20.41 -12.72 -5.31
N GLU A 142 21.70 -12.61 -5.65
CA GLU A 142 22.63 -13.73 -5.56
C GLU A 142 22.78 -14.25 -4.13
N GLU A 143 22.87 -13.34 -3.13
CA GLU A 143 22.91 -13.69 -1.71
C GLU A 143 21.62 -14.39 -1.24
N ALA A 144 20.47 -14.06 -1.84
CA ALA A 144 19.20 -14.73 -1.61
C ALA A 144 19.03 -16.04 -2.42
N GLY A 145 19.98 -16.38 -3.30
CA GLY A 145 19.96 -17.59 -4.12
C GLY A 145 19.22 -17.45 -5.45
N TYR A 146 19.00 -16.22 -5.93
CA TYR A 146 18.32 -15.91 -7.18
C TYR A 146 19.29 -15.30 -8.21
N THR A 147 18.93 -15.38 -9.49
CA THR A 147 19.69 -14.79 -10.60
C THR A 147 18.97 -13.56 -11.15
N LYS A 148 19.65 -12.78 -12.01
CA LYS A 148 19.04 -11.63 -12.70
C LYS A 148 17.82 -12.01 -13.56
N ASP A 149 17.83 -13.21 -14.14
CA ASP A 149 16.74 -13.71 -14.99
C ASP A 149 15.62 -14.40 -14.19
N SER A 150 15.75 -14.44 -12.86
CA SER A 150 14.72 -15.00 -11.99
C SER A 150 13.52 -14.07 -11.90
N SER A 151 12.33 -14.66 -11.86
CA SER A 151 11.08 -13.95 -11.58
C SER A 151 10.57 -14.43 -10.22
N LEU A 152 10.50 -13.52 -9.25
CA LEU A 152 10.07 -13.84 -7.89
C LEU A 152 8.55 -13.88 -7.81
N VAL A 153 8.01 -14.92 -7.18
CA VAL A 153 6.57 -15.02 -6.88
C VAL A 153 6.31 -14.72 -5.40
N LEU A 154 5.03 -14.60 -5.01
CA LEU A 154 4.64 -14.32 -3.62
C LEU A 154 5.29 -15.29 -2.61
N SER A 155 5.41 -16.58 -2.95
CA SER A 155 6.06 -17.58 -2.11
C SER A 155 7.54 -17.29 -1.85
N ASP A 156 8.24 -16.68 -2.81
CA ASP A 156 9.64 -16.25 -2.62
C ASP A 156 9.71 -15.09 -1.63
N PHE A 157 8.82 -14.10 -1.77
CA PHE A 157 8.72 -12.98 -0.83
C PHE A 157 8.40 -13.46 0.59
N MET A 158 7.49 -14.43 0.74
CA MET A 158 7.18 -15.06 2.03
C MET A 158 8.41 -15.73 2.64
N LYS A 159 9.23 -16.40 1.83
CA LYS A 159 10.46 -17.05 2.29
C LYS A 159 11.53 -16.03 2.69
N ILE A 160 11.70 -14.96 1.90
CA ILE A 160 12.72 -13.93 2.12
C ILE A 160 12.37 -13.05 3.32
N LEU A 161 11.12 -12.59 3.40
CA LEU A 161 10.65 -11.65 4.43
C LEU A 161 10.04 -12.34 5.65
N GLY A 162 9.74 -13.63 5.59
CA GLY A 162 9.08 -14.35 6.69
C GLY A 162 9.88 -14.38 7.99
N ASN A 163 11.21 -14.19 7.93
CA ASN A 163 12.09 -14.11 9.10
C ASN A 163 12.50 -12.67 9.46
N SER A 164 11.91 -11.66 8.81
CA SER A 164 12.23 -10.26 9.06
C SER A 164 11.34 -9.65 10.15
N ASP A 165 11.89 -8.71 10.93
CA ASP A 165 11.12 -7.89 11.87
C ASP A 165 10.43 -6.73 11.11
N LEU A 166 9.51 -7.08 10.21
CA LEU A 166 8.80 -6.13 9.36
C LEU A 166 7.79 -5.33 10.20
N LYS A 167 8.11 -4.05 10.46
CA LYS A 167 7.21 -3.11 11.12
C LYS A 167 6.61 -2.14 10.11
N MET A 168 5.38 -2.43 9.74
CA MET A 168 4.52 -1.59 8.89
C MET A 168 3.25 -1.33 9.68
N GLU A 169 3.31 -0.36 10.58
CA GLU A 169 2.27 -0.10 11.58
C GLU A 169 1.98 1.40 11.65
N VAL A 170 0.70 1.73 11.50
CA VAL A 170 0.14 3.08 11.62
C VAL A 170 -1.12 2.97 12.47
N GLU A 171 -1.20 3.74 13.54
CA GLU A 171 -2.38 3.81 14.39
C GLU A 171 -3.40 4.81 13.82
N VAL A 172 -4.68 4.43 13.89
CA VAL A 172 -5.77 5.33 13.51
C VAL A 172 -6.20 6.09 14.77
N PRO A 173 -6.07 7.43 14.80
CA PRO A 173 -6.56 8.20 15.93
C PRO A 173 -8.10 8.09 16.02
N ILE A 174 -8.59 7.81 17.22
CA ILE A 174 -10.01 7.81 17.57
C ILE A 174 -10.20 9.06 18.44
N ASP A 175 -10.67 10.14 17.83
CA ASP A 175 -11.12 11.35 18.55
C ASP A 175 -12.60 11.25 18.94
#